data_AF-A0A944R628-F1
#
_entry.id   AF-A0A944R628-F1
#
_cell.length_a   1.000
_cell.length_b   1.000
_cell.length_c   1.000
_cell.angle_alpha   90.00
_cell.angle_beta   90.00
_cell.angle_gamma   90.00
#
_symmetry.space_group_name_H-M   'P 1'
#
loop_
_entity.id
_entity.type
_entity.pdbx_description
1 polymer ?
#
loop_
_entity_poly.entity_id
_entity_poly.type
_entity_poly.pdbx_seq_one_letter_code
_entity_poly.pdbx_strand_id
1 'polypeptide(L)'
;LNWVPNMEVAIAAVQDSGALCEATVCYTGDVLDPKRDKYTLEYYVNLAKELEKRGAHLLAIKDMAGLCKPFAAGRLAKALHDEVGLPIHFHTHDTSGAALASCLEAARNGASIVDAAMAPFAGLTSQPNLNAIVEATRNTELDTTLNPEPLRQLTHYWAAVREHYSPFECGMKAPDADLYLHEMPGGQFTNLLEQARALGLADRWEDVCRTYAEVNELLGDIVKVTPTSKAVGDLALLLVTNEMKASELLESNRELAFPESVIDLLSGRMGQPPGGFPPQVVTRVVRNQTLINGRPGATLAPADTEKAMTEVTSIVGREATSREISSWLLYSRVFQEFAEHRATYGDVAVLPTPAFLEGPKQGEELFVDIEPGKTLVIRLLTVGEPHADGTRTVFFELNGQPRSVSVIDRTLEGSVQQRPKADVGNPRDIGAPMPGLIVTVAVKPGDAVKKGDKLLSLEAMKMETTVYAEQDGTLCEVLVSPGTPVEAGELIARYADK
;
A
#
# COMPACT_ATOMS: atom_id res chain seq x y z
N LEU A 1 -16.10 9.66 -0.90
CA LEU A 1 -16.92 10.77 -1.46
C LEU A 1 -18.37 10.79 -0.95
N ASN A 2 -18.84 9.80 -0.17
CA ASN A 2 -20.25 9.71 0.26
C ASN A 2 -21.26 9.79 -0.89
N TRP A 3 -20.90 9.20 -2.03
CA TRP A 3 -21.73 9.28 -3.23
C TRP A 3 -22.56 8.02 -3.38
N VAL A 4 -23.85 8.12 -3.00
CA VAL A 4 -24.80 7.00 -2.94
C VAL A 4 -24.90 6.18 -4.23
N PRO A 5 -24.92 6.78 -5.44
CA PRO A 5 -24.98 6.01 -6.68
C PRO A 5 -23.87 4.95 -6.83
N ASN A 6 -22.68 5.19 -6.24
CA ASN A 6 -21.59 4.20 -6.26
C ASN A 6 -21.82 3.03 -5.29
N MET A 7 -22.68 3.19 -4.28
CA MET A 7 -22.98 2.16 -3.28
C MET A 7 -24.12 1.23 -3.71
N GLU A 8 -25.00 1.69 -4.63
CA GLU A 8 -26.24 0.99 -5.01
C GLU A 8 -26.04 -0.46 -5.43
N VAL A 9 -25.04 -0.73 -6.27
CA VAL A 9 -24.77 -2.08 -6.77
C VAL A 9 -24.36 -3.02 -5.63
N ALA A 10 -23.55 -2.53 -4.69
CA ALA A 10 -23.10 -3.33 -3.55
C ALA A 10 -24.25 -3.56 -2.55
N ILE A 11 -25.05 -2.52 -2.25
CA ILE A 11 -26.22 -2.63 -1.38
C ILE A 11 -27.18 -3.68 -1.91
N ALA A 12 -27.54 -3.61 -3.20
CA ALA A 12 -28.43 -4.57 -3.84
C ALA A 12 -27.87 -6.00 -3.79
N ALA A 13 -26.58 -6.20 -4.12
CA ALA A 13 -25.95 -7.52 -4.08
C ALA A 13 -25.93 -8.14 -2.67
N VAL A 14 -25.69 -7.33 -1.64
CA VAL A 14 -25.73 -7.80 -0.23
C VAL A 14 -27.15 -8.19 0.16
N GLN A 15 -28.15 -7.38 -0.21
CA GLN A 15 -29.56 -7.68 0.04
C GLN A 15 -30.00 -8.97 -0.67
N ASP A 16 -29.65 -9.13 -1.94
CA ASP A 16 -29.98 -10.34 -2.72
C ASP A 16 -29.34 -11.60 -2.13
N SER A 17 -28.18 -11.46 -1.49
CA SER A 17 -27.52 -12.58 -0.79
C SER A 17 -28.16 -12.95 0.56
N GLY A 18 -29.07 -12.12 1.08
CA GLY A 18 -29.66 -12.28 2.42
C GLY A 18 -28.71 -11.92 3.58
N ALA A 19 -27.56 -11.31 3.29
CA ALA A 19 -26.60 -10.88 4.30
C ALA A 19 -26.95 -9.49 4.88
N LEU A 20 -26.31 -9.16 6.01
CA LEU A 20 -26.50 -7.88 6.68
C LEU A 20 -25.84 -6.74 5.88
N CYS A 21 -26.66 -5.79 5.43
CA CYS A 21 -26.20 -4.60 4.72
C CYS A 21 -26.02 -3.41 5.68
N GLU A 22 -24.78 -3.10 6.02
CA GLU A 22 -24.42 -1.86 6.70
C GLU A 22 -23.99 -0.82 5.66
N ALA A 23 -24.79 0.24 5.48
CA ALA A 23 -24.45 1.34 4.60
C ALA A 23 -23.75 2.44 5.39
N THR A 24 -22.79 3.12 4.78
CA THR A 24 -21.82 3.95 5.52
C THR A 24 -21.82 5.40 5.08
N VAL A 25 -21.81 6.31 6.05
CA VAL A 25 -21.48 7.73 5.86
C VAL A 25 -20.06 7.96 6.37
N CYS A 26 -19.15 8.43 5.53
CA CYS A 26 -17.82 8.84 6.00
C CYS A 26 -17.90 10.23 6.60
N TYR A 27 -17.45 10.38 7.84
CA TYR A 27 -17.42 11.66 8.54
C TYR A 27 -16.19 12.48 8.13
N THR A 28 -16.38 13.77 7.86
CA THR A 28 -15.32 14.74 7.58
C THR A 28 -15.74 16.11 8.10
N GLY A 29 -14.77 16.99 8.34
CA GLY A 29 -15.01 18.30 8.91
C GLY A 29 -15.48 18.28 10.35
N ASP A 30 -16.25 19.30 10.72
CA ASP A 30 -16.70 19.52 12.09
C ASP A 30 -18.13 20.05 12.12
N VAL A 31 -19.08 19.19 12.50
CA VAL A 31 -20.50 19.59 12.62
C VAL A 31 -20.76 20.63 13.72
N LEU A 32 -19.75 20.95 14.53
CA LEU A 32 -19.81 22.02 15.53
C LEU A 32 -19.23 23.35 15.02
N ASP A 33 -18.49 23.37 13.92
CA ASP A 33 -17.91 24.60 13.37
C ASP A 33 -18.90 25.26 12.39
N PRO A 34 -19.52 26.40 12.74
CA PRO A 34 -20.46 27.08 11.86
C PRO A 34 -19.81 27.66 10.60
N LYS A 35 -18.47 27.76 10.53
CA LYS A 35 -17.75 28.24 9.34
C LYS A 35 -17.59 27.16 8.27
N ARG A 36 -17.77 25.88 8.62
CA ARG A 36 -17.72 24.75 7.69
C ARG A 36 -19.13 24.30 7.34
N ASP A 37 -19.77 25.01 6.43
CA ASP A 37 -21.18 24.85 6.07
C ASP A 37 -21.45 23.82 4.96
N LYS A 38 -20.41 23.13 4.46
CA LYS A 38 -20.54 22.07 3.45
C LYS A 38 -20.99 20.72 4.03
N TYR A 39 -20.39 20.29 5.14
CA TYR A 39 -20.63 18.99 5.78
C TYR A 39 -21.39 19.16 7.09
N THR A 40 -22.58 19.73 7.00
CA THR A 40 -23.44 20.04 8.16
C THR A 40 -24.12 18.80 8.72
N LEU A 41 -24.77 18.94 9.88
CA LEU A 41 -25.65 17.91 10.44
C LEU A 41 -26.77 17.51 9.46
N GLU A 42 -27.35 18.49 8.75
CA GLU A 42 -28.39 18.27 7.74
C GLU A 42 -27.86 17.43 6.57
N TYR A 43 -26.63 17.68 6.11
CA TYR A 43 -25.99 16.85 5.09
C TYR A 43 -25.94 15.37 5.50
N TYR A 44 -25.50 15.08 6.72
CA TYR A 44 -25.42 13.69 7.21
C TYR A 44 -26.80 13.04 7.38
N VAL A 45 -27.80 13.77 7.88
CA VAL A 45 -29.18 13.28 8.02
C VAL A 45 -29.80 12.96 6.66
N ASN A 46 -29.62 13.83 5.67
CA ASN A 46 -30.16 13.61 4.33
C ASN A 46 -29.52 12.39 3.66
N LEU A 47 -28.21 12.22 3.80
CA LEU A 47 -27.49 11.06 3.30
C LEU A 47 -27.96 9.77 3.99
N ALA A 48 -28.14 9.79 5.31
CA ALA A 48 -28.65 8.65 6.07
C ALA A 48 -30.06 8.21 5.61
N LYS A 49 -30.97 9.16 5.40
CA LYS A 49 -32.31 8.91 4.86
C LYS A 49 -32.27 8.31 3.45
N GLU A 50 -31.30 8.71 2.63
CA GLU A 50 -31.11 8.13 1.30
C GLU A 50 -30.66 6.67 1.39
N LEU A 51 -29.71 6.36 2.27
CA LEU A 51 -29.23 4.99 2.49
C LEU A 51 -30.31 4.09 3.10
N GLU A 52 -31.13 4.60 4.02
CA GLU A 52 -32.29 3.89 4.57
C GLU A 52 -33.30 3.53 3.47
N LYS A 53 -33.62 4.46 2.57
CA LYS A 53 -34.51 4.21 1.43
C LYS A 53 -33.98 3.16 0.46
N ARG A 54 -32.65 2.98 0.40
CA ARG A 54 -32.00 1.91 -0.38
C ARG A 54 -32.03 0.56 0.34
N GLY A 55 -32.60 0.49 1.55
CA GLY A 55 -32.83 -0.73 2.32
C GLY A 55 -31.61 -1.19 3.12
N ALA A 56 -30.74 -0.27 3.52
CA ALA A 56 -29.70 -0.57 4.51
C ALA A 56 -30.34 -1.12 5.80
N HIS A 57 -29.69 -2.11 6.42
CA HIS A 57 -30.14 -2.69 7.69
C HIS A 57 -29.51 -1.97 8.89
N LEU A 58 -28.28 -1.46 8.72
CA LEU A 58 -27.57 -0.61 9.69
C LEU A 58 -27.01 0.61 8.97
N LEU A 59 -26.86 1.69 9.74
CA LEU A 59 -26.14 2.88 9.30
C LEU A 59 -24.82 3.00 10.06
N ALA A 60 -23.70 2.95 9.34
CA ALA A 60 -22.39 3.23 9.91
C ALA A 60 -22.00 4.70 9.75
N ILE A 61 -21.54 5.31 10.85
CA ILE A 61 -20.77 6.55 10.83
C ILE A 61 -19.31 6.14 10.82
N LYS A 62 -18.63 6.33 9.69
CA LYS A 62 -17.20 6.03 9.55
C LYS A 62 -16.36 7.29 9.66
N ASP A 63 -15.87 7.56 10.86
CA ASP A 63 -14.84 8.57 11.11
C ASP A 63 -13.43 7.97 10.89
N MET A 64 -13.06 7.81 9.62
CA MET A 64 -11.82 7.15 9.19
C MET A 64 -10.52 7.83 9.65
N ALA A 65 -10.63 9.09 10.10
CA ALA A 65 -9.49 9.91 10.49
C ALA A 65 -9.43 10.12 12.01
N GLY A 66 -10.55 10.03 12.74
CA GLY A 66 -10.60 10.36 14.17
C GLY A 66 -10.95 11.83 14.42
N LEU A 67 -11.71 12.44 13.49
CA LEU A 67 -12.10 13.86 13.48
C LEU A 67 -13.34 14.14 14.32
N CYS A 68 -14.18 13.13 14.57
CA CYS A 68 -15.46 13.31 15.24
C CYS A 68 -15.23 13.47 16.74
N LYS A 69 -14.96 14.71 17.16
CA LYS A 69 -14.76 15.10 18.56
C LYS A 69 -15.91 14.64 19.45
N PRO A 70 -15.72 14.45 20.77
CA PRO A 70 -16.74 13.83 21.61
C PRO A 70 -18.13 14.46 21.55
N PHE A 71 -18.22 15.78 21.69
CA PHE A 71 -19.50 16.48 21.59
C PHE A 71 -20.09 16.51 20.18
N ALA A 72 -19.23 16.44 19.15
CA ALA A 72 -19.68 16.33 17.76
C ALA A 72 -20.28 14.95 17.50
N ALA A 73 -19.65 13.89 18.03
CA ALA A 73 -20.12 12.51 17.95
C ALA A 73 -21.48 12.34 18.64
N GLY A 74 -21.65 12.87 19.86
CA GLY A 74 -22.94 12.87 20.54
C GLY A 74 -24.04 13.58 19.75
N ARG A 75 -23.75 14.78 19.23
CA ARG A 75 -24.72 15.56 18.43
C ARG A 75 -25.09 14.85 17.12
N LEU A 76 -24.11 14.28 16.43
CA LEU A 76 -24.30 13.55 15.18
C LEU A 76 -25.10 12.26 15.41
N ALA A 77 -24.71 11.45 16.39
CA ALA A 77 -25.41 10.21 16.74
C ALA A 77 -26.88 10.48 17.10
N LYS A 78 -27.14 11.51 17.93
CA LYS A 78 -28.51 11.90 18.31
C LYS A 78 -29.36 12.24 17.10
N ALA A 79 -28.83 13.10 16.22
CA ALA A 79 -29.57 13.55 15.05
C ALA A 79 -29.88 12.40 14.08
N LEU A 80 -28.94 11.48 13.89
CA LEU A 80 -29.16 10.32 13.04
C LEU A 80 -30.16 9.34 13.68
N HIS A 81 -30.00 9.05 14.97
CA HIS A 81 -30.92 8.18 15.72
C HIS A 81 -32.37 8.69 15.72
N ASP A 82 -32.58 10.01 15.80
CA ASP A 82 -33.92 10.61 15.79
C ASP A 82 -34.58 10.61 14.40
N GLU A 83 -33.78 10.61 13.34
CA GLU A 83 -34.24 10.90 11.97
C GLU A 83 -34.29 9.68 11.05
N VAL A 84 -33.63 8.57 11.41
CA VAL A 84 -33.70 7.29 10.70
C VAL A 84 -34.04 6.15 11.65
N GLY A 85 -34.74 5.13 11.16
CA GLY A 85 -35.14 3.96 11.95
C GLY A 85 -34.07 2.87 12.04
N LEU A 86 -32.84 3.14 11.59
CA LEU A 86 -31.75 2.17 11.54
C LEU A 86 -30.88 2.19 12.81
N PRO A 87 -30.40 1.03 13.30
CA PRO A 87 -29.34 0.99 14.29
C PRO A 87 -28.09 1.73 13.78
N ILE A 88 -27.51 2.53 14.65
CA ILE A 88 -26.34 3.37 14.33
C ILE A 88 -25.07 2.66 14.81
N HIS A 89 -24.13 2.43 13.92
CA HIS A 89 -22.81 1.89 14.20
C HIS A 89 -21.74 2.99 14.09
N PHE A 90 -21.09 3.36 15.20
CA PHE A 90 -20.09 4.41 15.23
C PHE A 90 -18.66 3.84 15.18
N HIS A 91 -17.97 4.16 14.09
CA HIS A 91 -16.57 3.79 13.86
C HIS A 91 -15.69 5.04 13.91
N THR A 92 -14.58 4.98 14.65
CA THR A 92 -13.59 6.06 14.71
C THR A 92 -12.16 5.51 14.91
N HIS A 93 -11.17 6.41 14.84
CA HIS A 93 -9.76 6.14 15.10
C HIS A 93 -9.27 7.04 16.25
N ASP A 94 -8.40 6.49 17.12
CA ASP A 94 -7.91 7.15 18.34
C ASP A 94 -6.65 7.99 18.11
N THR A 95 -6.53 8.56 16.91
CA THR A 95 -5.31 9.25 16.47
C THR A 95 -5.09 10.52 17.27
N SER A 96 -6.19 11.20 17.64
CA SER A 96 -6.18 12.35 18.54
C SER A 96 -6.11 11.99 20.02
N GLY A 97 -6.30 10.72 20.39
CA GLY A 97 -6.40 10.26 21.77
C GLY A 97 -7.74 10.57 22.45
N ALA A 98 -8.73 11.08 21.70
CA ALA A 98 -10.04 11.45 22.20
C ALA A 98 -11.16 10.45 21.81
N ALA A 99 -10.86 9.39 21.06
CA ALA A 99 -11.88 8.56 20.42
C ALA A 99 -12.70 7.74 21.42
N LEU A 100 -12.10 7.30 22.54
CA LEU A 100 -12.85 6.63 23.60
C LEU A 100 -13.98 7.53 24.12
N ALA A 101 -13.71 8.81 24.34
CA ALA A 101 -14.73 9.77 24.75
C ALA A 101 -15.79 9.98 23.66
N SER A 102 -15.39 9.99 22.38
CA SER A 102 -16.34 10.04 21.25
C SER A 102 -17.24 8.82 21.18
N CYS A 103 -16.72 7.61 21.39
CA CYS A 103 -17.54 6.40 21.46
C CYS A 103 -18.56 6.46 22.60
N LEU A 104 -18.15 6.92 23.79
CA LEU A 104 -19.07 7.08 24.93
C LEU A 104 -20.17 8.11 24.64
N GLU A 105 -19.81 9.26 24.08
CA GLU A 105 -20.79 10.30 23.74
C GLU A 105 -21.73 9.86 22.61
N ALA A 106 -21.24 9.14 21.60
CA ALA A 106 -22.09 8.55 20.57
C ALA A 106 -23.07 7.53 21.16
N ALA A 107 -22.59 6.61 22.02
CA ALA A 107 -23.42 5.59 22.67
C ALA A 107 -24.50 6.21 23.57
N ARG A 108 -24.13 7.22 24.39
CA ARG A 108 -25.10 7.98 25.22
C ARG A 108 -26.21 8.63 24.41
N ASN A 109 -25.95 8.92 23.14
CA ASN A 109 -26.85 9.66 22.26
C ASN A 109 -27.48 8.79 21.16
N GLY A 110 -27.51 7.46 21.32
CA GLY A 110 -28.28 6.56 20.47
C GLY A 110 -27.47 5.71 19.49
N ALA A 111 -26.13 5.76 19.52
CA ALA A 111 -25.33 4.77 18.82
C ALA A 111 -25.55 3.37 19.45
N SER A 112 -25.88 2.39 18.61
CA SER A 112 -26.16 1.01 19.02
C SER A 112 -24.88 0.16 19.10
N ILE A 113 -23.88 0.48 18.28
CA ILE A 113 -22.61 -0.25 18.18
C ILE A 113 -21.47 0.77 18.12
N VAL A 114 -20.34 0.46 18.77
CA VAL A 114 -19.08 1.21 18.62
C VAL A 114 -17.95 0.25 18.27
N ASP A 115 -17.08 0.65 17.35
CA ASP A 115 -15.88 -0.12 17.02
C ASP A 115 -14.75 0.13 18.02
N ALA A 116 -14.08 -0.95 18.44
CA ALA A 116 -12.94 -0.91 19.35
C ALA A 116 -11.92 -2.01 18.99
N ALA A 117 -10.65 -1.81 19.35
CA ALA A 117 -9.60 -2.79 19.13
C ALA A 117 -9.12 -3.42 20.45
N MET A 118 -8.62 -4.65 20.39
CA MET A 118 -7.92 -5.28 21.52
C MET A 118 -6.76 -4.38 21.97
N ALA A 119 -6.51 -4.29 23.28
CA ALA A 119 -5.57 -3.34 23.84
C ALA A 119 -4.19 -3.28 23.15
N PRO A 120 -3.54 -4.41 22.77
CA PRO A 120 -2.25 -4.38 22.09
C PRO A 120 -2.30 -3.84 20.68
N PHE A 121 -3.46 -3.68 20.04
CA PHE A 121 -3.61 -3.11 18.69
C PHE A 121 -4.46 -1.83 18.70
N ALA A 122 -4.76 -1.27 19.87
CA ALA A 122 -5.57 -0.08 20.03
C ALA A 122 -4.73 1.20 20.18
N GLY A 123 -5.40 2.35 20.04
CA GLY A 123 -4.79 3.67 20.18
C GLY A 123 -4.12 4.16 18.90
N LEU A 124 -3.70 5.44 18.91
CA LEU A 124 -3.01 6.07 17.79
C LEU A 124 -3.82 5.93 16.48
N THR A 125 -3.23 5.44 15.41
CA THR A 125 -3.92 5.27 14.12
C THR A 125 -4.92 4.11 14.09
N SER A 126 -5.14 3.40 15.20
CA SER A 126 -6.13 2.33 15.34
C SER A 126 -7.40 2.80 16.07
N GLN A 127 -8.34 1.88 16.31
CA GLN A 127 -9.55 2.11 17.11
C GLN A 127 -9.21 2.35 18.60
N PRO A 128 -10.15 2.93 19.38
CA PRO A 128 -10.01 3.03 20.84
C PRO A 128 -9.95 1.65 21.51
N ASN A 129 -9.39 1.63 22.71
CA ASN A 129 -9.12 0.40 23.46
C ASN A 129 -10.40 -0.27 23.97
N LEU A 130 -10.66 -1.50 23.51
CA LEU A 130 -11.83 -2.31 23.89
C LEU A 130 -11.88 -2.58 25.39
N ASN A 131 -10.77 -3.00 26.00
CA ASN A 131 -10.71 -3.27 27.44
C ASN A 131 -11.05 -2.00 28.24
N ALA A 132 -10.57 -0.84 27.80
CA ALA A 132 -10.86 0.44 28.44
C ALA A 132 -12.34 0.84 28.28
N ILE A 133 -12.94 0.66 27.10
CA ILE A 133 -14.38 0.93 26.88
C ILE A 133 -15.24 0.03 27.76
N VAL A 134 -14.94 -1.27 27.81
CA VAL A 134 -15.68 -2.25 28.63
C VAL A 134 -15.61 -1.89 30.11
N GLU A 135 -14.46 -1.44 30.60
CA GLU A 135 -14.32 -1.04 32.00
C GLU A 135 -14.96 0.32 32.29
N ALA A 136 -14.82 1.30 31.38
CA ALA A 136 -15.39 2.63 31.53
C ALA A 136 -16.94 2.65 31.54
N THR A 137 -17.56 1.65 30.91
CA THR A 137 -19.02 1.50 30.86
C THR A 137 -19.60 0.58 31.93
N ARG A 138 -18.74 -0.16 32.65
CA ARG A 138 -19.17 -1.13 33.68
C ARG A 138 -19.95 -0.43 34.81
N ASN A 139 -21.06 -1.05 35.23
CA ASN A 139 -21.97 -0.50 36.25
C ASN A 139 -22.66 0.83 35.84
N THR A 140 -22.78 1.08 34.54
CA THR A 140 -23.54 2.21 34.00
C THR A 140 -24.67 1.70 33.10
N GLU A 141 -25.53 2.60 32.60
CA GLU A 141 -26.56 2.23 31.61
C GLU A 141 -25.97 1.75 30.28
N LEU A 142 -24.69 2.02 30.02
CA LEU A 142 -23.98 1.60 28.81
C LEU A 142 -23.17 0.31 28.99
N ASP A 143 -23.36 -0.42 30.09
CA ASP A 143 -22.59 -1.63 30.36
C ASP A 143 -22.67 -2.63 29.20
N THR A 144 -21.52 -2.95 28.61
CA THR A 144 -21.42 -3.89 27.48
C THR A 144 -21.74 -5.34 27.85
N THR A 145 -21.81 -5.67 29.14
CA THR A 145 -21.95 -7.02 29.70
C THR A 145 -20.80 -7.98 29.39
N LEU A 146 -19.73 -7.50 28.74
CA LEU A 146 -18.54 -8.30 28.44
C LEU A 146 -17.73 -8.59 29.71
N ASN A 147 -17.25 -9.82 29.82
CA ASN A 147 -16.38 -10.25 30.91
C ASN A 147 -14.94 -9.75 30.67
N PRO A 148 -14.34 -8.95 31.57
CA PRO A 148 -12.98 -8.45 31.43
C PRO A 148 -11.91 -9.54 31.45
N GLU A 149 -12.15 -10.67 32.10
CA GLU A 149 -11.11 -11.67 32.33
C GLU A 149 -10.66 -12.35 31.02
N PRO A 150 -11.57 -12.87 30.18
CA PRO A 150 -11.19 -13.32 28.83
C PRO A 150 -10.52 -12.24 27.99
N LEU A 151 -10.97 -10.98 28.09
CA LEU A 151 -10.36 -9.87 27.34
C LEU A 151 -8.91 -9.59 27.78
N ARG A 152 -8.60 -9.72 29.08
CA ARG A 152 -7.22 -9.62 29.58
C ARG A 152 -6.34 -10.75 29.05
N GLN A 153 -6.85 -11.97 29.02
CA GLN A 153 -6.12 -13.12 28.51
C GLN A 153 -5.80 -12.98 27.00
N LEU A 154 -6.79 -12.55 26.21
CA LEU A 154 -6.59 -12.25 24.79
C LEU A 154 -5.59 -11.11 24.57
N THR A 155 -5.61 -10.07 25.42
CA THR A 155 -4.62 -9.00 25.39
C THR A 155 -3.20 -9.52 25.60
N HIS A 156 -2.95 -10.45 26.53
CA HIS A 156 -1.61 -11.01 26.70
C HIS A 156 -1.14 -11.81 25.48
N TYR A 157 -2.04 -12.59 24.88
CA TYR A 157 -1.73 -13.32 23.64
C TYR A 157 -1.37 -12.36 22.50
N TRP A 158 -2.21 -11.35 22.25
CA TRP A 158 -2.00 -10.40 21.17
C TRP A 158 -0.79 -9.50 21.39
N ALA A 159 -0.43 -9.21 22.64
CA ALA A 159 0.80 -8.49 22.96
C ALA A 159 2.03 -9.29 22.51
N ALA A 160 2.10 -10.58 22.84
CA ALA A 160 3.18 -11.46 22.39
C ALA A 160 3.21 -11.61 20.86
N VAL A 161 2.05 -11.76 20.22
CA VAL A 161 1.98 -11.86 18.75
C VAL A 161 2.46 -10.57 18.08
N ARG A 162 2.11 -9.38 18.60
CA ARG A 162 2.52 -8.09 18.04
C ARG A 162 4.03 -7.91 18.03
N GLU A 163 4.77 -8.49 18.98
CA GLU A 163 6.24 -8.42 19.01
C GLU A 163 6.88 -8.96 17.73
N HIS A 164 6.29 -9.99 17.11
CA HIS A 164 6.76 -10.54 15.83
C HIS A 164 6.66 -9.55 14.66
N TYR A 165 5.83 -8.51 14.79
CA TYR A 165 5.59 -7.49 13.78
C TYR A 165 6.31 -6.17 14.09
N SER A 166 7.24 -6.15 15.06
CA SER A 166 8.03 -4.96 15.42
C SER A 166 8.66 -4.23 14.22
N PRO A 167 9.17 -4.91 13.17
CA PRO A 167 9.69 -4.24 11.97
C PRO A 167 8.67 -3.44 11.16
N PHE A 168 7.37 -3.68 11.37
CA PHE A 168 6.26 -3.02 10.66
C PHE A 168 5.57 -1.93 11.48
N GLU A 169 6.10 -1.62 12.67
CA GLU A 169 5.55 -0.55 13.50
C GLU A 169 5.75 0.82 12.87
N CYS A 170 4.69 1.63 12.80
CA CYS A 170 4.73 2.96 12.18
C CYS A 170 5.63 3.97 12.92
N GLY A 171 6.02 3.66 14.17
CA GLY A 171 6.90 4.48 14.99
C GLY A 171 6.23 5.66 15.69
N MET A 172 4.92 5.87 15.52
CA MET A 172 4.16 6.86 16.27
C MET A 172 4.14 6.48 17.76
N LYS A 173 4.51 7.43 18.64
CA LYS A 173 4.67 7.17 20.09
C LYS A 173 3.55 7.75 20.94
N ALA A 174 2.81 8.71 20.43
CA ALA A 174 1.78 9.43 21.15
C ALA A 174 0.68 9.89 20.18
N PRO A 175 -0.54 10.16 20.68
CA PRO A 175 -1.59 10.77 19.90
C PRO A 175 -1.19 12.14 19.35
N ASP A 176 -1.80 12.54 18.24
CA ASP A 176 -1.52 13.79 17.54
C ASP A 176 -2.82 14.54 17.20
N ALA A 177 -2.90 15.79 17.67
CA ALA A 177 -4.04 16.67 17.43
C ALA A 177 -3.92 17.45 16.11
N ASP A 178 -2.75 17.45 15.46
CA ASP A 178 -2.58 18.05 14.13
C ASP A 178 -3.43 17.33 13.08
N LEU A 179 -3.91 16.12 13.40
CA LEU A 179 -4.99 15.46 12.69
C LEU A 179 -6.16 16.39 12.33
N TYR A 180 -6.59 17.26 13.24
CA TYR A 180 -7.72 18.15 13.01
C TYR A 180 -7.42 19.25 11.97
N LEU A 181 -6.15 19.45 11.62
CA LEU A 181 -5.72 20.31 10.52
C LEU A 181 -5.72 19.54 9.20
N HIS A 182 -4.96 18.44 9.12
CA HIS A 182 -4.69 17.77 7.85
C HIS A 182 -5.73 16.72 7.46
N GLU A 183 -6.53 16.22 8.42
CA GLU A 183 -7.64 15.29 8.20
C GLU A 183 -7.24 14.03 7.42
N MET A 184 -6.01 13.54 7.61
CA MET A 184 -5.54 12.32 6.96
C MET A 184 -6.11 11.11 7.71
N PRO A 185 -6.73 10.14 7.02
CA PRO A 185 -7.07 8.85 7.62
C PRO A 185 -5.84 8.13 8.17
N GLY A 186 -6.03 7.27 9.18
CA GLY A 186 -4.92 6.56 9.84
C GLY A 186 -3.97 5.85 8.84
N GLY A 187 -4.51 5.06 7.93
CA GLY A 187 -3.70 4.38 6.89
C GLY A 187 -3.09 5.30 5.84
N GLN A 188 -3.68 6.48 5.58
CA GLN A 188 -3.08 7.46 4.68
C GLN A 188 -1.86 8.12 5.34
N PHE A 189 -1.95 8.44 6.63
CA PHE A 189 -0.87 9.08 7.37
C PHE A 189 0.41 8.23 7.33
N THR A 190 0.31 6.94 7.67
CA THR A 190 1.48 6.05 7.69
C THR A 190 2.05 5.81 6.29
N ASN A 191 1.19 5.59 5.29
CA ASN A 191 1.63 5.41 3.91
C ASN A 191 2.32 6.65 3.35
N LEU A 192 1.76 7.85 3.60
CA LEU A 192 2.29 9.11 3.09
C LEU A 192 3.62 9.46 3.77
N LEU A 193 3.78 9.11 5.05
CA LEU A 193 5.04 9.27 5.77
C LEU A 193 6.15 8.41 5.15
N GLU A 194 5.89 7.15 4.83
CA GLU A 194 6.86 6.28 4.17
C GLU A 194 7.18 6.76 2.74
N GLN A 195 6.20 7.25 1.99
CA GLN A 195 6.43 7.88 0.69
C GLN A 195 7.30 9.14 0.80
N ALA A 196 7.03 10.00 1.78
CA ALA A 196 7.84 11.19 2.04
C ALA A 196 9.27 10.80 2.41
N ARG A 197 9.48 9.77 3.24
CA ARG A 197 10.81 9.22 3.55
C ARG A 197 11.54 8.73 2.30
N ALA A 198 10.87 7.95 1.45
CA ALA A 198 11.43 7.44 0.20
C ALA A 198 11.83 8.56 -0.78
N LEU A 199 11.15 9.71 -0.72
CA LEU A 199 11.46 10.89 -1.52
C LEU A 199 12.45 11.87 -0.86
N GLY A 200 12.99 11.53 0.31
CA GLY A 200 13.91 12.40 1.06
C GLY A 200 13.24 13.64 1.68
N LEU A 201 11.92 13.61 1.88
CA LEU A 201 11.13 14.70 2.47
C LEU A 201 10.79 14.47 3.95
N ALA A 202 11.46 13.52 4.61
CA ALA A 202 11.18 13.17 6.01
C ALA A 202 11.31 14.38 6.96
N ASP A 203 12.35 15.20 6.78
CA ASP A 203 12.60 16.40 7.58
C ASP A 203 11.60 17.54 7.30
N ARG A 204 10.80 17.41 6.23
CA ARG A 204 9.76 18.34 5.80
C ARG A 204 8.36 17.77 5.98
N TRP A 205 8.18 16.80 6.89
CA TRP A 205 6.89 16.17 7.12
C TRP A 205 5.78 17.17 7.48
N GLU A 206 6.10 18.18 8.29
CA GLU A 206 5.13 19.24 8.62
C GLU A 206 4.65 20.00 7.37
N ASP A 207 5.55 20.31 6.44
CA ASP A 207 5.18 20.94 5.17
C ASP A 207 4.24 20.05 4.35
N VAL A 208 4.49 18.73 4.33
CA VAL A 208 3.63 17.75 3.65
C VAL A 208 2.23 17.74 4.29
N CYS A 209 2.13 17.71 5.62
CA CYS A 209 0.86 17.76 6.34
C CYS A 209 0.08 19.05 6.07
N ARG A 210 0.74 20.21 6.10
CA ARG A 210 0.11 21.51 5.79
C ARG A 210 -0.35 21.57 4.34
N THR A 211 0.49 21.15 3.40
CA THR A 211 0.16 21.12 1.97
C THR A 211 -1.01 20.16 1.71
N TYR A 212 -1.11 19.04 2.42
CA TYR A 212 -2.25 18.13 2.32
C TYR A 212 -3.57 18.81 2.69
N ALA A 213 -3.59 19.61 3.75
CA ALA A 213 -4.75 20.41 4.14
C ALA A 213 -5.08 21.46 3.05
N GLU A 214 -4.08 22.19 2.56
CA GLU A 214 -4.26 23.18 1.49
C GLU A 214 -4.79 22.56 0.19
N VAL A 215 -4.32 21.36 -0.16
CA VAL A 215 -4.81 20.61 -1.32
C VAL A 215 -6.26 20.20 -1.15
N ASN A 216 -6.69 19.82 0.06
CA ASN A 216 -8.11 19.53 0.32
C ASN A 216 -8.99 20.75 0.01
N GLU A 217 -8.59 21.93 0.48
CA GLU A 217 -9.29 23.18 0.20
C GLU A 217 -9.30 23.50 -1.30
N LEU A 218 -8.14 23.35 -1.97
CA LEU A 218 -8.03 23.55 -3.42
C LEU A 218 -8.97 22.62 -4.20
N LEU A 219 -9.16 21.38 -3.75
CA LEU A 219 -10.06 20.40 -4.36
C LEU A 219 -11.54 20.62 -3.97
N GLY A 220 -11.83 21.66 -3.19
CA GLY A 220 -13.18 22.07 -2.82
C GLY A 220 -13.73 21.40 -1.56
N ASP A 221 -12.86 21.02 -0.62
CA ASP A 221 -13.16 20.31 0.63
C ASP A 221 -13.90 18.98 0.39
N ILE A 222 -13.14 17.87 0.30
CA ILE A 222 -13.67 16.55 -0.04
C ILE A 222 -13.61 15.57 1.12
N VAL A 223 -14.46 14.55 1.07
CA VAL A 223 -14.31 13.36 1.91
C VAL A 223 -13.04 12.60 1.50
N LYS A 224 -12.08 12.51 2.42
CA LYS A 224 -10.75 11.90 2.21
C LYS A 224 -10.69 10.50 2.82
N VAL A 225 -10.90 9.48 2.01
CA VAL A 225 -10.74 8.06 2.37
C VAL A 225 -10.27 7.32 1.13
N THR A 226 -9.63 6.16 1.24
CA THR A 226 -9.16 5.42 0.07
C THR A 226 -10.28 5.28 -0.98
N PRO A 227 -10.04 5.65 -2.25
CA PRO A 227 -8.77 6.11 -2.84
C PRO A 227 -8.56 7.65 -2.88
N THR A 228 -9.54 8.47 -2.48
CA THR A 228 -9.43 9.94 -2.58
C THR A 228 -8.33 10.52 -1.70
N SER A 229 -8.11 9.96 -0.51
CA SER A 229 -7.03 10.39 0.39
C SER A 229 -5.64 10.25 -0.24
N LYS A 230 -5.45 9.23 -1.08
CA LYS A 230 -4.22 9.01 -1.85
C LYS A 230 -4.02 10.12 -2.86
N ALA A 231 -5.04 10.48 -3.65
CA ALA A 231 -4.94 11.53 -4.64
C ALA A 231 -4.57 12.89 -4.02
N VAL A 232 -5.14 13.22 -2.85
CA VAL A 232 -4.74 14.40 -2.07
C VAL A 232 -3.26 14.31 -1.65
N GLY A 233 -2.82 13.14 -1.19
CA GLY A 233 -1.43 12.89 -0.79
C GLY A 233 -0.42 13.01 -1.92
N ASP A 234 -0.71 12.37 -3.06
CA ASP A 234 0.14 12.41 -4.26
C ASP A 234 0.29 13.85 -4.79
N LEU A 235 -0.79 14.64 -4.77
CA LEU A 235 -0.73 16.06 -5.15
C LEU A 235 0.05 16.89 -4.11
N ALA A 236 -0.12 16.63 -2.81
CA ALA A 236 0.64 17.32 -1.77
C ALA A 236 2.15 17.05 -1.89
N LEU A 237 2.56 15.79 -2.12
CA LEU A 237 3.96 15.45 -2.37
C LEU A 237 4.49 16.15 -3.62
N LEU A 238 3.74 16.14 -4.73
CA LEU A 238 4.13 16.85 -5.94
C LEU A 238 4.41 18.32 -5.65
N LEU A 239 3.51 19.01 -4.94
CA LEU A 239 3.64 20.43 -4.63
C LEU A 239 4.86 20.71 -3.74
N VAL A 240 5.06 19.94 -2.67
CA VAL A 240 6.21 20.09 -1.77
C VAL A 240 7.53 19.84 -2.49
N THR A 241 7.63 18.77 -3.29
CA THR A 241 8.83 18.48 -4.09
C THR A 241 9.14 19.60 -5.09
N ASN A 242 8.13 20.32 -5.56
CA ASN A 242 8.28 21.41 -6.51
C ASN A 242 8.37 22.80 -5.87
N GLU A 243 8.46 22.86 -4.53
CA GLU A 243 8.51 24.10 -3.73
C GLU A 243 7.36 25.06 -4.06
N MET A 244 6.16 24.50 -4.27
CA MET A 244 4.98 25.22 -4.72
C MET A 244 3.86 25.15 -3.69
N LYS A 245 3.18 26.28 -3.44
CA LYS A 245 1.97 26.30 -2.60
C LYS A 245 0.75 25.86 -3.40
N ALA A 246 -0.26 25.31 -2.73
CA ALA A 246 -1.49 24.89 -3.42
C ALA A 246 -2.19 26.06 -4.15
N SER A 247 -2.18 27.27 -3.56
CA SER A 247 -2.75 28.48 -4.16
C SER A 247 -2.09 28.88 -5.48
N GLU A 248 -0.79 28.60 -5.63
CA GLU A 248 -0.01 28.96 -6.81
C GLU A 248 -0.32 28.04 -8.01
N LEU A 249 -0.95 26.89 -7.80
CA LEU A 249 -1.20 25.91 -8.85
C LEU A 249 -2.06 26.48 -10.01
N LEU A 250 -3.02 27.35 -9.67
CA LEU A 250 -3.94 27.97 -10.62
C LEU A 250 -3.33 29.21 -11.30
N GLU A 251 -2.37 29.87 -10.65
CA GLU A 251 -1.75 31.10 -11.15
C GLU A 251 -0.47 30.83 -11.96
N SER A 252 0.20 29.71 -11.67
CA SER A 252 1.48 29.36 -12.28
C SER A 252 1.32 28.91 -13.73
N ASN A 253 2.17 29.46 -14.60
CA ASN A 253 2.34 29.01 -15.99
C ASN A 253 3.26 27.78 -16.11
N ARG A 254 3.79 27.26 -15.00
CA ARG A 254 4.71 26.11 -15.01
C ARG A 254 3.96 24.85 -15.42
N GLU A 255 4.45 24.14 -16.42
CA GLU A 255 3.87 22.85 -16.80
C GLU A 255 4.31 21.75 -15.81
N LEU A 256 3.32 21.09 -15.19
CA LEU A 256 3.51 19.98 -14.27
C LEU A 256 2.93 18.70 -14.86
N ALA A 257 3.58 17.58 -14.55
CA ALA A 257 3.03 16.25 -14.78
C ALA A 257 2.28 15.82 -13.51
N PHE A 258 0.95 15.87 -13.55
CA PHE A 258 0.13 15.49 -12.41
C PHE A 258 0.10 13.96 -12.23
N PRO A 259 0.11 13.45 -10.99
CA PRO A 259 -0.08 12.03 -10.72
C PRO A 259 -1.41 11.52 -11.28
N GLU A 260 -1.41 10.28 -11.79
CA GLU A 260 -2.61 9.67 -12.39
C GLU A 260 -3.78 9.60 -11.41
N SER A 261 -3.52 9.39 -10.12
CA SER A 261 -4.54 9.40 -9.06
C SER A 261 -5.31 10.72 -8.96
N VAL A 262 -4.64 11.85 -9.20
CA VAL A 262 -5.25 13.18 -9.18
C VAL A 262 -6.11 13.39 -10.42
N ILE A 263 -5.61 12.94 -11.57
CA ILE A 263 -6.34 12.96 -12.83
C ILE A 263 -7.59 12.08 -12.75
N ASP A 264 -7.48 10.87 -12.21
CA ASP A 264 -8.59 9.94 -12.00
C ASP A 264 -9.65 10.52 -11.04
N LEU A 265 -9.22 11.20 -9.97
CA LEU A 265 -10.14 11.86 -9.05
C LEU A 265 -10.92 12.98 -9.76
N LEU A 266 -10.21 13.92 -10.39
CA LEU A 266 -10.81 15.12 -11.00
C LEU A 266 -11.54 14.83 -12.31
N SER A 267 -11.21 13.75 -13.01
CA SER A 267 -11.96 13.28 -14.19
C SER A 267 -13.27 12.57 -13.82
N GLY A 268 -13.52 12.32 -12.53
CA GLY A 268 -14.73 11.65 -12.05
C GLY A 268 -14.66 10.12 -12.04
N ARG A 269 -13.51 9.51 -12.36
CA ARG A 269 -13.31 8.04 -12.31
C ARG A 269 -13.45 7.45 -10.91
N MET A 270 -13.30 8.26 -9.86
CA MET A 270 -13.54 7.86 -8.47
C MET A 270 -14.95 8.20 -7.95
N GLY A 271 -15.80 8.77 -8.81
CA GLY A 271 -17.12 9.30 -8.45
C GLY A 271 -17.11 10.82 -8.25
N GLN A 272 -18.20 11.34 -7.67
CA GLN A 272 -18.46 12.78 -7.58
C GLN A 272 -18.58 13.24 -6.12
N PRO A 273 -17.91 14.33 -5.70
CA PRO A 273 -18.11 14.92 -4.38
C PRO A 273 -19.42 15.73 -4.33
N PRO A 274 -19.98 15.96 -3.13
CA PRO A 274 -21.06 16.94 -2.96
C PRO A 274 -20.62 18.32 -3.49
N GLY A 275 -21.44 18.91 -4.37
CA GLY A 275 -21.16 20.20 -5.01
C GLY A 275 -20.19 20.15 -6.20
N GLY A 276 -19.63 18.98 -6.55
CA GLY A 276 -18.66 18.84 -7.63
C GLY A 276 -17.26 19.36 -7.29
N PHE A 277 -16.32 19.21 -8.22
CA PHE A 277 -14.96 19.75 -8.09
C PHE A 277 -14.88 21.19 -8.64
N PRO A 278 -13.98 22.05 -8.12
CA PRO A 278 -13.75 23.38 -8.67
C PRO A 278 -13.36 23.35 -10.17
N PRO A 279 -14.14 23.99 -11.07
CA PRO A 279 -13.94 23.84 -12.52
C PRO A 279 -12.56 24.28 -13.03
N GLN A 280 -11.96 25.29 -12.38
CA GLN A 280 -10.63 25.78 -12.73
C GLN A 280 -9.55 24.74 -12.44
N VAL A 281 -9.68 24.00 -11.34
CA VAL A 281 -8.75 22.92 -10.95
C VAL A 281 -8.90 21.73 -11.89
N VAL A 282 -10.13 21.34 -12.21
CA VAL A 282 -10.41 20.29 -13.21
C VAL A 282 -9.76 20.64 -14.55
N THR A 283 -9.98 21.85 -15.06
CA THR A 283 -9.41 22.32 -16.32
C THR A 283 -7.87 22.30 -16.29
N ARG A 284 -7.27 22.75 -15.18
CA ARG A 284 -5.81 22.82 -15.01
C ARG A 284 -5.15 21.43 -15.03
N VAL A 285 -5.77 20.46 -14.36
CA VAL A 285 -5.18 19.12 -14.13
C VAL A 285 -5.56 18.12 -15.22
N VAL A 286 -6.85 18.01 -15.53
CA VAL A 286 -7.38 16.99 -16.45
C VAL A 286 -7.15 17.37 -17.91
N ARG A 287 -7.02 18.68 -18.20
CA ARG A 287 -6.77 19.24 -19.53
C ARG A 287 -7.78 18.72 -20.55
N ASN A 288 -7.32 18.02 -21.60
CA ASN A 288 -8.15 17.53 -22.70
C ASN A 288 -8.68 16.10 -22.49
N GLN A 289 -8.52 15.50 -21.30
CA GLN A 289 -9.02 14.16 -21.05
C GLN A 289 -10.55 14.15 -20.85
N THR A 290 -11.15 12.97 -21.08
CA THR A 290 -12.61 12.80 -20.98
C THR A 290 -13.07 12.80 -19.53
N LEU A 291 -14.08 13.63 -19.23
CA LEU A 291 -14.75 13.64 -17.93
C LEU A 291 -15.83 12.56 -17.89
N ILE A 292 -15.91 11.85 -16.77
CA ILE A 292 -16.94 10.85 -16.50
C ILE A 292 -18.07 11.51 -15.72
N ASN A 293 -19.24 11.55 -16.35
CA ASN A 293 -20.48 11.95 -15.71
C ASN A 293 -21.27 10.68 -15.31
N GLY A 294 -21.71 10.60 -14.05
CA GLY A 294 -22.38 9.40 -13.54
C GLY A 294 -21.40 8.31 -13.12
N ARG A 295 -21.94 7.12 -12.81
CA ARG A 295 -21.18 6.05 -12.12
C ARG A 295 -20.09 5.49 -13.04
N PRO A 296 -18.80 5.52 -12.66
CA PRO A 296 -17.70 5.05 -13.51
C PRO A 296 -17.86 3.60 -13.97
N GLY A 297 -18.34 2.73 -13.09
CA GLY A 297 -18.59 1.32 -13.42
C GLY A 297 -19.86 1.06 -14.23
N ALA A 298 -20.67 2.07 -14.58
CA ALA A 298 -21.90 1.87 -15.36
C ALA A 298 -21.63 1.71 -16.86
N THR A 299 -20.50 2.22 -17.34
CA THR A 299 -20.09 2.16 -18.75
C THR A 299 -19.10 1.04 -19.06
N LEU A 300 -18.63 0.33 -18.02
CA LEU A 300 -17.74 -0.82 -18.20
C LEU A 300 -18.52 -2.02 -18.74
N ALA A 301 -17.89 -2.76 -19.64
CA ALA A 301 -18.43 -4.04 -20.08
C ALA A 301 -18.50 -5.03 -18.89
N PRO A 302 -19.50 -5.93 -18.86
CA PRO A 302 -19.54 -7.02 -17.89
C PRO A 302 -18.23 -7.82 -17.89
N ALA A 303 -17.82 -8.29 -16.72
CA ALA A 303 -16.64 -9.15 -16.60
C ALA A 303 -16.84 -10.49 -17.33
N ASP A 304 -15.84 -10.90 -18.08
CA ASP A 304 -15.83 -12.19 -18.78
C ASP A 304 -15.38 -13.31 -17.81
N THR A 305 -16.36 -13.91 -17.15
CA THR A 305 -16.12 -14.96 -16.13
C THR A 305 -15.66 -16.28 -16.72
N GLU A 306 -16.05 -16.60 -17.96
CA GLU A 306 -15.63 -17.82 -18.66
C GLU A 306 -14.15 -17.72 -19.08
N LYS A 307 -13.75 -16.56 -19.61
CA LYS A 307 -12.34 -16.29 -19.87
C LYS A 307 -11.53 -16.31 -18.57
N ALA A 308 -11.99 -15.65 -17.52
CA ALA A 308 -11.31 -15.66 -16.22
C ALA A 308 -11.14 -17.08 -15.66
N MET A 309 -12.17 -17.93 -15.75
CA MET A 309 -12.09 -19.35 -15.38
C MET A 309 -11.01 -20.09 -16.18
N THR A 310 -10.95 -19.85 -17.49
CA THR A 310 -9.97 -20.49 -18.38
C THR A 310 -8.54 -20.08 -18.01
N GLU A 311 -8.29 -18.78 -17.85
CA GLU A 311 -6.97 -18.24 -17.47
C GLU A 311 -6.53 -18.79 -16.11
N VAL A 312 -7.39 -18.72 -15.10
CA VAL A 312 -7.06 -19.20 -13.75
C VAL A 312 -6.80 -20.69 -13.74
N THR A 313 -7.63 -21.49 -14.43
CA THR A 313 -7.44 -22.96 -14.53
C THR A 313 -6.08 -23.30 -15.15
N SER A 314 -5.67 -22.54 -16.17
CA SER A 314 -4.34 -22.69 -16.78
C SER A 314 -3.21 -22.34 -15.81
N ILE A 315 -3.36 -21.27 -15.03
CA ILE A 315 -2.34 -20.83 -14.06
C ILE A 315 -2.20 -21.84 -12.91
N VAL A 316 -3.30 -22.30 -12.33
CA VAL A 316 -3.25 -23.19 -11.15
C VAL A 316 -3.13 -24.68 -11.50
N GLY A 317 -3.31 -25.07 -12.76
CA GLY A 317 -3.18 -26.46 -13.23
C GLY A 317 -4.28 -27.41 -12.72
N ARG A 318 -5.39 -26.86 -12.23
CA ARG A 318 -6.58 -27.57 -11.73
C ARG A 318 -7.81 -26.71 -11.95
N GLU A 319 -9.00 -27.27 -11.70
CA GLU A 319 -10.25 -26.51 -11.75
C GLU A 319 -10.17 -25.27 -10.85
N ALA A 320 -10.46 -24.11 -11.44
CA ALA A 320 -10.48 -22.83 -10.75
C ALA A 320 -11.70 -22.72 -9.84
N THR A 321 -11.49 -22.31 -8.60
CA THR A 321 -12.60 -22.02 -7.68
C THR A 321 -13.22 -20.65 -7.97
N SER A 322 -14.48 -20.44 -7.59
CA SER A 322 -15.14 -19.13 -7.73
C SER A 322 -14.36 -18.00 -7.03
N ARG A 323 -13.72 -18.30 -5.89
CA ARG A 323 -12.89 -17.34 -5.16
C ARG A 323 -11.68 -16.91 -6.00
N GLU A 324 -10.99 -17.84 -6.64
CA GLU A 324 -9.82 -17.54 -7.47
C GLU A 324 -10.20 -16.76 -8.72
N ILE A 325 -11.34 -17.09 -9.33
CA ILE A 325 -11.90 -16.32 -10.46
C ILE A 325 -12.16 -14.88 -10.03
N SER A 326 -12.80 -14.66 -8.87
CA SER A 326 -13.01 -13.32 -8.32
C SER A 326 -11.69 -12.61 -7.99
N SER A 327 -10.71 -13.30 -7.39
CA SER A 327 -9.39 -12.74 -7.09
C SER A 327 -8.65 -12.32 -8.36
N TRP A 328 -8.73 -13.11 -9.43
CA TRP A 328 -8.15 -12.78 -10.73
C TRP A 328 -8.82 -11.55 -11.38
N LEU A 329 -10.15 -11.47 -11.34
CA LEU A 329 -10.89 -10.33 -11.88
C LEU A 329 -10.59 -9.02 -11.12
N LEU A 330 -10.29 -9.12 -9.83
CA LEU A 330 -9.91 -7.96 -9.00
C LEU A 330 -8.42 -7.59 -9.14
N TYR A 331 -7.53 -8.59 -9.17
CA TYR A 331 -6.08 -8.39 -9.09
C TYR A 331 -5.29 -9.42 -9.92
N SER A 332 -5.48 -9.46 -11.24
CA SER A 332 -4.89 -10.47 -12.13
C SER A 332 -3.38 -10.65 -11.97
N ARG A 333 -2.62 -9.55 -11.96
CA ARG A 333 -1.15 -9.59 -11.80
C ARG A 333 -0.73 -10.16 -10.45
N VAL A 334 -1.33 -9.67 -9.36
CA VAL A 334 -1.01 -10.13 -8.00
C VAL A 334 -1.42 -11.59 -7.82
N PHE A 335 -2.54 -12.01 -8.40
CA PHE A 335 -2.96 -13.40 -8.38
C PHE A 335 -1.95 -14.31 -9.09
N GLN A 336 -1.45 -13.89 -10.26
CA GLN A 336 -0.43 -14.63 -10.98
C GLN A 336 0.86 -14.77 -10.14
N GLU A 337 1.37 -13.65 -9.61
CA GLU A 337 2.55 -13.65 -8.73
C GLU A 337 2.33 -14.55 -7.50
N PHE A 338 1.14 -14.52 -6.89
CA PHE A 338 0.77 -15.39 -5.77
C PHE A 338 0.72 -16.87 -6.15
N ALA A 339 0.14 -17.20 -7.31
CA ALA A 339 0.07 -18.58 -7.78
C ALA A 339 1.46 -19.15 -8.10
N GLU A 340 2.33 -18.36 -8.74
CA GLU A 340 3.73 -18.70 -9.00
C GLU A 340 4.51 -18.90 -7.69
N HIS A 341 4.32 -18.00 -6.72
CA HIS A 341 4.90 -18.13 -5.38
C HIS A 341 4.43 -19.42 -4.70
N ARG A 342 3.12 -19.70 -4.73
CA ARG A 342 2.55 -20.91 -4.12
C ARG A 342 3.01 -22.20 -4.82
N ALA A 343 3.19 -22.18 -6.14
CA ALA A 343 3.73 -23.31 -6.88
C ALA A 343 5.21 -23.58 -6.52
N THR A 344 5.97 -22.52 -6.24
CA THR A 344 7.40 -22.60 -5.90
C THR A 344 7.64 -23.00 -4.45
N TYR A 345 6.92 -22.38 -3.50
CA TYR A 345 7.20 -22.49 -2.06
C TYR A 345 6.12 -23.25 -1.28
N GLY A 346 5.01 -23.63 -1.92
CA GLY A 346 3.86 -24.23 -1.25
C GLY A 346 3.04 -23.21 -0.46
N ASP A 347 2.25 -23.70 0.48
CA ASP A 347 1.49 -22.86 1.41
C ASP A 347 2.40 -22.40 2.55
N VAL A 348 2.83 -21.14 2.51
CA VAL A 348 3.68 -20.55 3.55
C VAL A 348 2.89 -19.97 4.72
N ALA A 349 1.56 -19.92 4.64
CA ALA A 349 0.71 -19.38 5.70
C ALA A 349 0.67 -20.26 6.95
N VAL A 350 1.09 -21.52 6.84
CA VAL A 350 1.21 -22.46 7.97
C VAL A 350 2.50 -22.29 8.77
N LEU A 351 3.44 -21.46 8.29
CA LEU A 351 4.68 -21.19 9.01
C LEU A 351 4.42 -20.29 10.23
N PRO A 352 5.07 -20.55 11.37
CA PRO A 352 5.09 -19.60 12.47
C PRO A 352 5.63 -18.24 12.01
N THR A 353 5.02 -17.14 12.46
CA THR A 353 5.38 -15.78 12.00
C THR A 353 6.88 -15.47 12.10
N PRO A 354 7.61 -15.80 13.18
CA PRO A 354 9.05 -15.57 13.23
C PRO A 354 9.81 -16.32 12.12
N ALA A 355 9.47 -17.58 11.87
CA ALA A 355 10.09 -18.38 10.81
C ALA A 355 9.71 -17.88 9.41
N PHE A 356 8.50 -17.34 9.24
CA PHE A 356 8.06 -16.71 7.99
C PHE A 356 8.84 -15.42 7.69
N LEU A 357 9.08 -14.58 8.70
CA LEU A 357 9.73 -13.27 8.52
C LEU A 357 11.26 -13.34 8.53
N GLU A 358 11.84 -14.17 9.40
CA GLU A 358 13.28 -14.18 9.71
C GLU A 358 13.95 -15.53 9.37
N GLY A 359 13.17 -16.59 9.17
CA GLY A 359 13.68 -17.96 9.07
C GLY A 359 14.07 -18.58 10.43
N PRO A 360 14.36 -19.90 10.48
CA PRO A 360 14.81 -20.57 11.70
C PRO A 360 16.24 -20.17 12.08
N LYS A 361 16.52 -20.16 13.38
CA LYS A 361 17.88 -20.05 13.93
C LYS A 361 18.60 -21.38 13.88
N GLN A 362 19.93 -21.35 13.87
CA GLN A 362 20.73 -22.58 13.90
C GLN A 362 20.45 -23.38 15.18
N GLY A 363 20.13 -24.66 15.01
CA GLY A 363 19.77 -25.57 16.09
C GLY A 363 18.30 -25.50 16.52
N GLU A 364 17.51 -24.55 16.00
CA GLU A 364 16.08 -24.42 16.28
C GLU A 364 15.28 -25.53 15.60
N GLU A 365 14.28 -26.06 16.31
CA GLU A 365 13.31 -27.02 15.81
C GLU A 365 11.96 -26.33 15.57
N LEU A 366 11.51 -26.34 14.32
CA LEU A 366 10.23 -25.82 13.88
C LEU A 366 9.23 -26.96 13.69
N PHE A 367 8.01 -26.75 14.17
CA PHE A 367 6.87 -27.64 13.96
C PHE A 367 5.89 -26.96 13.00
N VAL A 368 5.67 -27.55 11.84
CA VAL A 368 4.82 -26.99 10.78
C VAL A 368 3.70 -27.98 10.45
N ASP A 369 2.48 -27.65 10.86
CA ASP A 369 1.29 -28.44 10.56
C ASP A 369 0.81 -28.15 9.13
N ILE A 370 0.95 -29.13 8.24
CA ILE A 370 0.58 -28.98 6.83
C ILE A 370 -0.84 -29.48 6.55
N GLU A 371 -1.30 -30.48 7.30
CA GLU A 371 -2.63 -31.06 7.22
C GLU A 371 -3.01 -31.63 8.61
N PRO A 372 -4.30 -31.86 8.91
CA PRO A 372 -4.72 -32.52 10.15
C PRO A 372 -3.97 -33.85 10.37
N GLY A 373 -3.19 -33.92 11.46
CA GLY A 373 -2.40 -35.10 11.83
C GLY A 373 -1.06 -35.24 11.08
N LYS A 374 -0.64 -34.26 10.27
CA LYS A 374 0.66 -34.24 9.59
C LYS A 374 1.45 -32.99 9.96
N THR A 375 2.50 -33.20 10.76
CA THR A 375 3.44 -32.15 11.18
C THR A 375 4.81 -32.42 10.58
N LEU A 376 5.42 -31.39 9.98
CA LEU A 376 6.82 -31.40 9.60
C LEU A 376 7.65 -30.88 10.77
N VAL A 377 8.63 -31.67 11.21
CA VAL A 377 9.64 -31.27 12.19
C VAL A 377 10.90 -30.89 11.43
N ILE A 378 11.20 -29.60 11.39
CA ILE A 378 12.32 -29.04 10.62
C ILE A 378 13.35 -28.51 11.60
N ARG A 379 14.61 -28.96 11.49
CA ARG A 379 15.71 -28.45 12.30
C ARG A 379 16.81 -27.87 11.43
N LEU A 380 17.09 -26.57 11.55
CA LEU A 380 18.23 -25.99 10.85
C LEU A 380 19.53 -26.45 11.51
N LEU A 381 20.39 -27.16 10.78
CA LEU A 381 21.65 -27.66 11.31
C LEU A 381 22.77 -26.62 11.16
N THR A 382 22.96 -26.13 9.93
CA THR A 382 23.98 -25.12 9.62
C THR A 382 23.75 -24.56 8.22
N VAL A 383 24.28 -23.38 7.97
CA VAL A 383 24.37 -22.75 6.65
C VAL A 383 25.84 -22.75 6.23
N GLY A 384 26.14 -23.30 5.05
CA GLY A 384 27.49 -23.35 4.51
C GLY A 384 28.01 -21.98 4.08
N GLU A 385 29.31 -21.90 3.84
CA GLU A 385 29.95 -20.75 3.20
C GLU A 385 29.42 -20.53 1.77
N PRO A 386 29.50 -19.30 1.23
CA PRO A 386 29.14 -19.04 -0.16
C PRO A 386 29.99 -19.85 -1.12
N HIS A 387 29.33 -20.43 -2.10
CA HIS A 387 29.95 -20.95 -3.30
C HIS A 387 30.30 -19.80 -4.25
N ALA A 388 31.17 -20.08 -5.22
CA ALA A 388 31.62 -19.09 -6.20
C ALA A 388 30.50 -18.56 -7.10
N ASP A 389 29.38 -19.28 -7.20
CA ASP A 389 28.19 -18.87 -7.94
C ASP A 389 27.22 -17.99 -7.11
N GLY A 390 27.61 -17.63 -5.89
CA GLY A 390 26.79 -16.81 -4.98
C GLY A 390 25.70 -17.59 -4.24
N THR A 391 25.68 -18.93 -4.34
CA THR A 391 24.75 -19.77 -3.57
C THR A 391 25.37 -20.25 -2.27
N ARG A 392 24.55 -20.66 -1.30
CA ARG A 392 24.96 -21.37 -0.08
C ARG A 392 24.21 -22.68 0.01
N THR A 393 24.88 -23.72 0.52
CA THR A 393 24.21 -24.96 0.89
C THR A 393 23.70 -24.88 2.32
N VAL A 394 22.39 -24.99 2.50
CA VAL A 394 21.71 -25.05 3.79
C VAL A 394 21.49 -26.51 4.17
N PHE A 395 21.90 -26.91 5.36
CA PHE A 395 21.71 -28.27 5.89
C PHE A 395 20.65 -28.24 6.98
N PHE A 396 19.67 -29.14 6.89
CA PHE A 396 18.57 -29.25 7.84
C PHE A 396 18.17 -30.71 8.05
N GLU A 397 17.51 -31.00 9.16
CA GLU A 397 16.78 -32.26 9.34
C GLU A 397 15.31 -32.02 9.06
N LEU A 398 14.69 -32.96 8.35
CA LEU A 398 13.25 -33.00 8.13
C LEU A 398 12.74 -34.35 8.63
N ASN A 399 11.94 -34.36 9.69
CA ASN A 399 11.44 -35.57 10.35
C ASN A 399 12.57 -36.56 10.69
N GLY A 400 13.70 -36.05 11.21
CA GLY A 400 14.88 -36.83 11.58
C GLY A 400 15.76 -37.28 10.40
N GLN A 401 15.43 -36.91 9.16
CA GLN A 401 16.25 -37.20 7.99
C GLN A 401 17.07 -35.99 7.58
N PRO A 402 18.41 -36.10 7.43
CA PRO A 402 19.21 -35.01 6.94
C PRO A 402 18.86 -34.70 5.49
N ARG A 403 18.81 -33.40 5.20
CA ARG A 403 18.52 -32.80 3.91
C ARG A 403 19.47 -31.62 3.69
N SER A 404 19.70 -31.32 2.42
CA SER A 404 20.39 -30.10 2.03
C SER A 404 19.68 -29.46 0.85
N VAL A 405 19.75 -28.13 0.78
CA VAL A 405 19.23 -27.33 -0.32
C VAL A 405 20.24 -26.23 -0.67
N SER A 406 20.39 -25.91 -1.95
CA SER A 406 21.17 -24.76 -2.39
C SER A 406 20.27 -23.53 -2.52
N VAL A 407 20.65 -22.42 -1.92
CA VAL A 407 19.89 -21.16 -1.91
C VAL A 407 20.80 -20.03 -2.36
N ILE A 408 20.30 -19.12 -3.20
CA ILE A 408 21.04 -17.91 -3.61
C ILE A 408 21.17 -16.97 -2.42
N ASP A 409 22.39 -16.54 -2.10
CA ASP A 409 22.64 -15.52 -1.09
C ASP A 409 22.56 -14.12 -1.73
N ARG A 410 21.39 -13.50 -1.62
CA ARG A 410 21.14 -12.15 -2.16
C ARG A 410 21.92 -11.05 -1.45
N THR A 411 22.55 -11.31 -0.30
CA THR A 411 23.46 -10.33 0.32
C THR A 411 24.77 -10.18 -0.45
N LEU A 412 25.07 -11.15 -1.32
CA LEU A 412 26.22 -11.12 -2.24
C LEU A 412 25.86 -10.51 -3.60
N GLU A 413 24.57 -10.24 -3.87
CA GLU A 413 24.14 -9.41 -5.01
C GLU A 413 24.53 -7.95 -4.73
N GLY A 414 25.79 -7.64 -5.03
CA GLY A 414 26.45 -6.38 -4.67
C GLY A 414 27.96 -6.53 -4.46
N SER A 415 28.46 -7.76 -4.18
CA SER A 415 29.87 -8.06 -4.34
C SER A 415 30.15 -8.21 -5.84
N VAL A 416 30.44 -7.07 -6.48
CA VAL A 416 30.97 -6.96 -7.84
C VAL A 416 31.91 -8.14 -8.09
N GLN A 417 31.60 -9.00 -9.06
CA GLN A 417 32.61 -9.87 -9.65
C GLN A 417 33.76 -8.95 -10.01
N GLN A 418 34.92 -9.03 -9.33
CA GLN A 418 36.11 -8.33 -9.78
C GLN A 418 36.43 -8.87 -11.16
N ARG A 419 36.00 -8.14 -12.19
CA ARG A 419 36.31 -8.47 -13.56
C ARG A 419 37.77 -8.10 -13.77
N PRO A 420 38.52 -8.87 -14.59
CA PRO A 420 39.90 -8.52 -14.89
C PRO A 420 39.96 -7.07 -15.39
N LYS A 421 40.94 -6.28 -14.94
CA LYS A 421 41.19 -4.98 -15.56
C LYS A 421 41.88 -5.16 -16.90
N ALA A 422 41.56 -4.29 -17.86
CA ALA A 422 42.28 -4.22 -19.12
C ALA A 422 43.76 -3.90 -18.84
N ASP A 423 44.67 -4.70 -19.39
CA ASP A 423 46.10 -4.43 -19.28
C ASP A 423 46.46 -3.26 -20.20
N VAL A 424 46.92 -2.15 -19.61
CA VAL A 424 47.32 -0.92 -20.32
C VAL A 424 48.46 -1.20 -21.32
N GLY A 425 49.25 -2.26 -21.12
CA GLY A 425 50.29 -2.69 -22.06
C GLY A 425 49.79 -3.59 -23.20
N ASN A 426 48.55 -4.08 -23.14
CA ASN A 426 47.98 -4.98 -24.12
C ASN A 426 46.99 -4.25 -25.05
N PRO A 427 47.37 -3.94 -26.30
CA PRO A 427 46.49 -3.24 -27.25
C PRO A 427 45.26 -4.08 -27.67
N ARG A 428 45.16 -5.33 -27.21
CA ARG A 428 43.98 -6.18 -27.45
C ARG A 428 42.87 -5.96 -26.44
N ASP A 429 43.18 -5.42 -25.26
CA ASP A 429 42.22 -5.26 -24.18
C ASP A 429 41.46 -3.94 -24.32
N ILE A 430 40.13 -4.01 -24.18
CA ILE A 430 39.27 -2.83 -24.15
C ILE A 430 38.74 -2.69 -22.74
N GLY A 431 39.12 -1.61 -22.05
CA GLY A 431 38.65 -1.29 -20.71
C GLY A 431 37.45 -0.35 -20.71
N ALA A 432 36.64 -0.39 -19.65
CA ALA A 432 35.59 0.59 -19.41
C ALA A 432 36.23 1.98 -19.13
N PRO A 433 35.81 3.05 -19.83
CA PRO A 433 36.46 4.36 -19.69
C PRO A 433 36.10 5.08 -18.38
N MET A 434 34.99 4.70 -17.76
CA MET A 434 34.48 5.27 -16.52
C MET A 434 33.56 4.27 -15.82
N PRO A 435 33.32 4.41 -14.51
CA PRO A 435 32.34 3.58 -13.81
C PRO A 435 30.93 3.89 -14.31
N GLY A 436 30.08 2.87 -14.47
CA GLY A 436 28.71 3.04 -14.97
C GLY A 436 27.97 1.72 -15.18
N LEU A 437 26.77 1.81 -15.73
CA LEU A 437 25.93 0.65 -16.08
C LEU A 437 25.90 0.45 -17.60
N ILE A 438 26.17 -0.76 -18.10
CA ILE A 438 26.07 -1.06 -19.54
C ILE A 438 24.60 -0.98 -19.98
N VAL A 439 24.30 -0.13 -20.96
CA VAL A 439 22.93 0.10 -21.48
C VAL A 439 22.67 -0.73 -22.73
N THR A 440 23.62 -0.73 -23.68
CA THR A 440 23.51 -1.54 -24.91
C THR A 440 24.84 -2.18 -25.28
N VAL A 441 24.81 -3.37 -25.88
CA VAL A 441 25.97 -4.04 -26.46
C VAL A 441 25.67 -4.29 -27.94
N ALA A 442 26.46 -3.70 -28.84
CA ALA A 442 26.22 -3.68 -30.28
C ALA A 442 26.99 -4.77 -31.05
N VAL A 443 27.89 -5.50 -30.36
CA VAL A 443 28.81 -6.48 -30.95
C VAL A 443 28.77 -7.81 -30.20
N LYS A 444 29.23 -8.87 -30.85
CA LYS A 444 29.35 -10.22 -30.30
C LYS A 444 30.76 -10.78 -30.55
N PRO A 445 31.20 -11.79 -29.77
CA PRO A 445 32.42 -12.52 -30.08
C PRO A 445 32.38 -13.09 -31.51
N GLY A 446 33.44 -12.86 -32.28
CA GLY A 446 33.58 -13.22 -33.69
C GLY A 446 33.31 -12.07 -34.68
N ASP A 447 32.76 -10.95 -34.22
CA ASP A 447 32.49 -9.80 -35.11
C ASP A 447 33.79 -9.10 -35.52
N ALA A 448 33.89 -8.77 -36.82
CA ALA A 448 34.93 -7.91 -37.36
C ALA A 448 34.49 -6.44 -37.23
N VAL A 449 35.32 -5.63 -36.56
CA VAL A 449 35.07 -4.21 -36.30
C VAL A 449 36.17 -3.36 -36.94
N LYS A 450 35.80 -2.16 -37.39
CA LYS A 450 36.72 -1.13 -37.86
C LYS A 450 36.89 -0.07 -36.79
N LYS A 451 38.03 0.61 -36.82
CA LYS A 451 38.28 1.77 -35.97
C LYS A 451 37.15 2.79 -36.10
N GLY A 452 36.52 3.12 -34.97
CA GLY A 452 35.38 4.03 -34.88
C GLY A 452 34.01 3.35 -34.83
N ASP A 453 33.92 2.03 -34.98
CA ASP A 453 32.66 1.30 -34.84
C ASP A 453 32.18 1.31 -33.38
N LYS A 454 30.86 1.39 -33.18
CA LYS A 454 30.24 1.36 -31.85
C LYS A 454 30.29 -0.07 -31.29
N LEU A 455 30.87 -0.22 -30.09
CA LEU A 455 30.92 -1.50 -29.39
C LEU A 455 29.77 -1.65 -28.39
N LEU A 456 29.62 -0.66 -27.49
CA LEU A 456 28.60 -0.66 -26.46
C LEU A 456 28.31 0.77 -25.98
N SER A 457 27.25 0.95 -25.18
CA SER A 457 27.02 2.17 -24.43
C SER A 457 26.88 1.90 -22.94
N LEU A 458 27.33 2.86 -22.13
CA LEU A 458 27.27 2.83 -20.68
C LEU A 458 26.65 4.13 -20.16
N GLU A 459 25.86 4.05 -19.10
CA GLU A 459 25.27 5.20 -18.40
C GLU A 459 26.01 5.45 -17.10
N ALA A 460 26.39 6.71 -16.87
CA ALA A 460 26.92 7.16 -15.61
C ALA A 460 26.38 8.57 -15.31
N MET A 461 25.84 8.78 -14.10
CA MET A 461 25.29 10.08 -13.70
C MET A 461 24.27 10.66 -14.69
N LYS A 462 23.37 9.81 -15.22
CA LYS A 462 22.35 10.17 -16.22
C LYS A 462 22.91 10.64 -17.58
N MET A 463 24.20 10.42 -17.83
CA MET A 463 24.83 10.66 -19.13
C MET A 463 25.20 9.33 -19.77
N GLU A 464 24.75 9.10 -21.01
CA GLU A 464 25.11 7.94 -21.79
C GLU A 464 26.40 8.20 -22.58
N THR A 465 27.40 7.35 -22.40
CA THR A 465 28.69 7.37 -23.09
C THR A 465 28.81 6.14 -23.99
N THR A 466 29.18 6.35 -25.25
CA THR A 466 29.41 5.24 -26.20
C THR A 466 30.89 4.88 -26.24
N VAL A 467 31.19 3.58 -26.17
CA VAL A 467 32.55 3.04 -26.35
C VAL A 467 32.72 2.60 -27.81
N TYR A 468 33.80 3.06 -28.43
CA TYR A 468 34.13 2.80 -29.85
C TYR A 468 35.36 1.90 -29.99
N ALA A 469 35.46 1.18 -31.10
CA ALA A 469 36.63 0.41 -31.47
C ALA A 469 37.83 1.33 -31.75
N GLU A 470 38.95 1.11 -31.07
CA GLU A 470 40.16 1.92 -31.23
C GLU A 470 41.04 1.50 -32.43
N GLN A 471 40.81 0.29 -32.96
CA GLN A 471 41.56 -0.30 -34.07
C GLN A 471 40.68 -1.25 -34.91
N ASP A 472 41.17 -1.62 -36.09
CA ASP A 472 40.56 -2.67 -36.91
C ASP A 472 40.92 -4.05 -36.34
N GLY A 473 39.96 -4.97 -36.28
CA GLY A 473 40.21 -6.33 -35.83
C GLY A 473 38.94 -7.15 -35.60
N THR A 474 39.11 -8.39 -35.16
CA THR A 474 38.01 -9.27 -34.76
C THR A 474 37.94 -9.36 -33.24
N LEU A 475 36.76 -9.27 -32.64
CA LEU A 475 36.60 -9.46 -31.20
C LEU A 475 36.58 -10.96 -30.86
N CYS A 476 37.42 -11.44 -29.95
CA CYS A 476 37.37 -12.83 -29.47
C CYS A 476 36.53 -12.98 -28.19
N GLU A 477 36.39 -11.92 -27.39
CA GLU A 477 35.63 -11.94 -26.14
C GLU A 477 34.84 -10.64 -25.98
N VAL A 478 33.60 -10.76 -25.47
CA VAL A 478 32.77 -9.65 -24.97
C VAL A 478 32.26 -10.09 -23.61
N LEU A 479 32.70 -9.41 -22.55
CA LEU A 479 32.57 -9.89 -21.16
C LEU A 479 31.41 -9.25 -20.39
N VAL A 480 30.65 -8.36 -21.05
CA VAL A 480 29.57 -7.57 -20.44
C VAL A 480 28.25 -7.76 -21.19
N SER A 481 27.14 -7.53 -20.50
CA SER A 481 25.78 -7.55 -21.07
C SER A 481 24.97 -6.34 -20.57
N PRO A 482 23.86 -5.94 -21.22
CA PRO A 482 23.00 -4.87 -20.72
C PRO A 482 22.58 -5.11 -19.26
N GLY A 483 22.62 -4.05 -18.44
CA GLY A 483 22.38 -4.12 -16.99
C GLY A 483 23.61 -4.51 -16.15
N THR A 484 24.77 -4.74 -16.78
CA THR A 484 26.02 -5.02 -16.06
C THR A 484 26.63 -3.73 -15.51
N PRO A 485 26.90 -3.60 -14.18
CA PRO A 485 27.72 -2.51 -13.65
C PRO A 485 29.21 -2.76 -13.93
N VAL A 486 29.95 -1.70 -14.25
CA VAL A 486 31.40 -1.73 -14.51
C VAL A 486 32.14 -0.61 -13.77
N GLU A 487 33.39 -0.85 -13.36
CA GLU A 487 34.33 0.16 -12.87
C GLU A 487 35.26 0.67 -13.98
N ALA A 488 35.90 1.83 -13.76
CA ALA A 488 36.93 2.33 -14.67
C ALA A 488 38.10 1.34 -14.81
N GLY A 489 38.42 1.00 -16.05
CA GLY A 489 39.50 0.09 -16.41
C GLY A 489 39.14 -1.39 -16.37
N GLU A 490 37.91 -1.78 -16.01
CA GLU A 490 37.48 -3.19 -16.13
C GLU A 490 37.41 -3.63 -17.59
N LEU A 491 37.88 -4.84 -17.88
CA LEU A 491 37.91 -5.40 -19.22
C LEU A 491 36.48 -5.69 -19.70
N ILE A 492 36.08 -5.04 -20.79
CA ILE A 492 34.75 -5.16 -21.38
C ILE A 492 34.73 -6.02 -22.66
N ALA A 493 35.81 -5.99 -23.44
CA ALA A 493 35.97 -6.80 -24.65
C ALA A 493 37.46 -6.99 -25.00
N ARG A 494 37.77 -7.98 -25.85
CA ARG A 494 39.13 -8.28 -26.28
C ARG A 494 39.20 -8.61 -27.78
N TYR A 495 40.20 -8.06 -28.46
CA TYR A 495 40.53 -8.42 -29.85
C TYR A 495 41.20 -9.80 -29.94
N ALA A 496 40.96 -10.54 -31.02
CA ALA A 496 41.67 -11.77 -31.36
C ALA A 496 43.15 -11.51 -31.68
N ASP A 497 43.98 -12.56 -31.61
CA ASP A 497 45.32 -12.51 -32.17
C ASP A 497 45.26 -12.32 -33.69
N LYS A 498 46.24 -11.57 -34.22
CA LYS A 498 46.36 -11.32 -35.67
C LYS A 498 46.77 -12.57 -36.45
#